data_AF-A0AAV5Q4X0-F1
#
_entry.id   AF-A0AAV5Q4X0-F1
#
_cell.length_a   1.000
_cell.length_b   1.000
_cell.length_c   1.000
_cell.angle_alpha   90.00
_cell.angle_beta   90.00
_cell.angle_gamma   90.00
#
_symmetry.space_group_name_H-M   'P 1'
#
loop_
_entity.id
_entity.type
_entity.pdbx_description
1 polymer ?
#
loop_
_entity_poly.entity_id
_entity_poly.type
_entity_poly.pdbx_seq_one_letter_code
_entity_poly.pdbx_strand_id
1 'polypeptide(L)'
;MKGTQNPALLAYNYFNQLRESSSPLLTTTYSQLPDDASLSKHYDRLLVYRHRLCGAEGRFETLEKVETLFFKLANLWPGYGKGEHEFLKQQREKECQDFESFIEDLTTVFKRNGGHLCVLDLEIQAYQVFNSINSTK
;
A
#
# COMPACT_ATOMS: atom_id res chain seq x y z
N MET A 1 8.02 -0.12 25.87
CA MET A 1 7.60 0.42 24.56
C MET A 1 8.27 -0.42 23.49
N LYS A 2 7.54 -1.29 22.79
CA LYS A 2 8.10 -1.97 21.60
C LYS A 2 8.47 -0.85 20.63
N GLY A 3 9.72 -0.78 20.21
CA GLY A 3 10.11 0.09 19.10
C GLY A 3 9.25 -0.30 17.92
N THR A 4 8.27 0.53 17.56
CA THR A 4 7.32 0.23 16.49
C THR A 4 8.12 0.21 15.21
N GLN A 5 8.38 -0.98 14.69
CA GLN A 5 9.16 -1.15 13.46
C GLN A 5 8.36 -0.60 12.29
N ASN A 6 9.05 -0.01 11.30
CA ASN A 6 8.41 0.48 10.09
C ASN A 6 7.71 -0.68 9.35
N PRO A 7 6.37 -0.70 9.28
CA PRO A 7 5.64 -1.84 8.70
C PRO A 7 5.97 -2.03 7.22
N ALA A 8 6.21 -0.94 6.48
CA ALA A 8 6.57 -1.03 5.06
C ALA A 8 7.97 -1.62 4.86
N LEU A 9 8.90 -1.38 5.79
CA LEU A 9 10.21 -2.01 5.75
C LEU A 9 10.12 -3.52 6.04
N LEU A 10 9.22 -3.93 6.93
CA LEU A 10 8.94 -5.35 7.18
C LEU A 10 8.36 -6.03 5.93
N ALA A 11 7.40 -5.39 5.28
CA ALA A 11 6.82 -5.89 4.02
C ALA A 11 7.87 -5.94 2.89
N TYR A 12 8.73 -4.93 2.78
CA TYR A 12 9.86 -4.93 1.85
C TYR A 12 10.75 -6.17 2.05
N ASN A 13 11.20 -6.41 3.29
CA ASN A 13 12.06 -7.54 3.60
C ASN A 13 11.37 -8.87 3.28
N TYR A 14 10.09 -8.99 3.61
CA TYR A 14 9.29 -10.18 3.31
C TYR A 14 9.25 -10.48 1.80
N PHE A 15 8.86 -9.51 0.97
CA PHE A 15 8.77 -9.73 -0.48
C PHE A 15 10.13 -9.90 -1.14
N ASN A 16 11.17 -9.23 -0.62
CA ASN A 16 12.54 -9.45 -1.08
C ASN A 16 12.99 -10.90 -0.83
N GLN A 17 12.72 -11.44 0.37
CA GLN A 17 13.03 -12.84 0.69
C GLN A 17 12.23 -13.83 -0.17
N LEU A 18 10.94 -13.56 -0.45
CA LEU A 18 10.15 -14.40 -1.35
C LEU A 18 10.76 -14.45 -2.76
N ARG A 19 11.22 -13.31 -3.26
CA ARG A 19 11.87 -13.20 -4.57
C ARG A 19 13.20 -13.95 -4.59
N GLU A 20 14.06 -13.76 -3.59
CA GLU A 20 15.36 -14.42 -3.47
C GLU A 20 15.21 -15.95 -3.37
N SER A 21 14.16 -16.43 -2.69
CA SER A 21 13.85 -17.85 -2.58
C SER A 21 13.05 -18.42 -3.77
N SER A 22 12.76 -17.62 -4.80
CA SER A 22 11.91 -18.02 -5.94
C SER A 22 10.58 -18.62 -5.49
N SER A 23 9.95 -18.02 -4.48
CA SER A 23 8.72 -18.51 -3.87
C SER A 23 7.57 -18.56 -4.88
N PRO A 24 6.73 -19.62 -4.88
CA PRO A 24 5.54 -19.69 -5.73
C PRO A 24 4.46 -18.65 -5.38
N LEU A 25 4.60 -17.94 -4.26
CA LEU A 25 3.72 -16.84 -3.89
C LEU A 25 3.91 -15.60 -4.78
N LEU A 26 5.08 -15.45 -5.41
CA LEU A 26 5.31 -14.43 -6.42
C LEU A 26 5.16 -15.08 -7.79
N THR A 27 4.09 -14.74 -8.48
CA THR A 27 3.72 -15.38 -9.75
C THR A 27 3.92 -14.40 -10.90
N THR A 28 4.18 -14.92 -12.09
CA THR A 28 4.11 -14.13 -13.33
C THR A 28 2.69 -14.02 -13.86
N THR A 29 1.80 -14.92 -13.44
CA THR A 29 0.37 -14.92 -13.80
C THR A 29 -0.42 -14.15 -12.77
N TYR A 30 -1.12 -13.10 -13.21
CA TYR A 30 -2.05 -12.34 -12.37
C TYR A 30 -3.19 -13.23 -11.88
N SER A 31 -3.48 -13.16 -10.58
CA SER A 31 -4.70 -13.69 -10.00
C SER A 31 -5.61 -12.53 -9.61
N GLN A 32 -6.87 -12.59 -10.05
CA GLN A 32 -7.87 -11.60 -9.64
C GLN A 32 -8.05 -11.65 -8.12
N LEU A 33 -8.21 -10.46 -7.52
CA LEU A 33 -8.52 -10.36 -6.10
C LEU A 33 -9.94 -10.86 -5.84
N PRO A 34 -10.18 -11.60 -4.75
CA PRO A 34 -11.52 -11.82 -4.27
C PRO A 34 -12.14 -10.49 -3.81
N ASP A 35 -13.46 -10.34 -3.95
CA ASP A 35 -14.18 -9.07 -3.69
C ASP A 35 -13.98 -8.56 -2.25
N ASP A 36 -13.70 -9.45 -1.30
CA ASP A 36 -13.43 -9.14 0.11
C ASP A 36 -12.04 -8.53 0.35
N ALA A 37 -11.14 -8.57 -0.62
CA ALA A 37 -9.79 -8.02 -0.56
C ALA A 37 -9.70 -6.58 -1.10
N SER A 38 -10.84 -5.89 -1.28
CA SER A 38 -10.87 -4.53 -1.80
C SER A 38 -10.09 -3.54 -0.93
N LEU A 39 -9.39 -2.63 -1.61
CA LEU A 39 -8.68 -1.50 -0.99
C LEU A 39 -9.52 -0.21 -0.98
N SER A 40 -10.83 -0.31 -1.23
CA SER A 40 -11.75 0.84 -1.29
C SER A 40 -11.67 1.75 -0.05
N LYS A 41 -11.54 1.19 1.15
CA LYS A 41 -11.36 1.96 2.40
C LYS A 41 -10.07 2.82 2.42
N HIS A 42 -9.11 2.50 1.56
CA HIS A 42 -7.83 3.19 1.41
C HIS A 42 -7.73 4.02 0.11
N TYR A 43 -8.83 4.22 -0.61
CA TYR A 43 -8.82 4.88 -1.93
C TYR A 43 -8.08 6.22 -1.93
N ASP A 44 -8.40 7.13 -1.00
CA ASP A 44 -7.74 8.44 -0.93
C ASP A 44 -6.23 8.32 -0.70
N ARG A 45 -5.81 7.32 0.08
CA ARG A 45 -4.38 7.04 0.32
C ARG A 45 -3.72 6.44 -0.90
N LEU A 46 -4.39 5.55 -1.62
CA LEU A 46 -3.89 5.01 -2.87
C LEU A 46 -3.60 6.14 -3.86
N LEU A 47 -4.49 7.13 -3.99
CA LEU A 47 -4.24 8.31 -4.83
C LEU A 47 -3.04 9.13 -4.35
N VAL A 48 -2.99 9.45 -3.05
CA VAL A 48 -1.89 10.23 -2.47
C VAL A 48 -0.55 9.52 -2.69
N TYR A 49 -0.48 8.22 -2.42
CA TYR A 49 0.76 7.45 -2.61
C TYR A 49 1.08 7.23 -4.08
N ARG A 50 0.11 7.02 -4.96
CA ARG A 50 0.34 6.96 -6.40
C ARG A 50 1.03 8.23 -6.88
N HIS A 51 0.47 9.39 -6.51
CA HIS A 51 1.04 10.69 -6.85
C HIS A 51 2.46 10.87 -6.28
N ARG A 52 2.68 10.54 -5.00
CA ARG A 52 4.00 10.69 -4.36
C ARG A 52 5.07 9.75 -4.92
N LEU A 53 4.68 8.53 -5.31
CA LEU A 53 5.63 7.47 -5.69
C LEU A 53 5.90 7.41 -7.19
N CYS A 54 4.91 7.78 -8.00
CA CYS A 54 4.90 7.63 -9.46
C CYS A 54 4.68 8.96 -10.20
N GLY A 55 4.30 10.04 -9.50
CA GLY A 55 3.87 11.30 -10.10
C GLY A 55 2.36 11.34 -10.39
N ALA A 56 1.84 12.51 -10.77
CA ALA A 56 0.39 12.75 -10.95
C ALA A 56 -0.28 11.77 -11.93
N GLU A 57 0.38 11.51 -13.06
CA GLU A 57 -0.11 10.61 -14.11
C GLU A 57 0.57 9.23 -14.06
N GLY A 58 1.44 8.99 -13.08
CA GLY A 58 2.18 7.74 -12.96
C GLY A 58 1.26 6.57 -12.61
N ARG A 59 1.74 5.33 -12.75
CA ARG A 59 1.01 4.11 -12.39
C ARG A 59 1.84 3.26 -11.46
N PHE A 60 1.21 2.53 -10.54
CA PHE A 60 1.95 1.66 -9.62
C PHE A 60 2.71 0.56 -10.39
N GLU A 61 2.14 0.08 -11.48
CA GLU A 61 2.77 -0.89 -12.38
C GLU A 61 4.19 -0.47 -12.85
N THR A 62 4.46 0.83 -13.00
CA THR A 62 5.79 1.32 -13.42
C THR A 62 6.89 1.11 -12.39
N LEU A 63 6.55 0.73 -11.15
CA LEU A 63 7.53 0.36 -10.13
C LEU A 63 8.07 -1.06 -10.33
N GLU A 64 7.48 -1.83 -11.26
CA GLU A 64 7.79 -3.19 -11.69
C GLU A 64 7.68 -4.28 -10.62
N LYS A 65 8.10 -4.00 -9.39
CA LYS A 65 8.25 -5.00 -8.32
C LYS A 65 7.65 -4.53 -7.01
N VAL A 66 6.97 -5.44 -6.32
CA VAL A 66 6.26 -5.17 -5.07
C VAL A 66 7.18 -4.71 -3.94
N GLU A 67 8.40 -5.24 -3.87
CA GLU A 67 9.42 -4.78 -2.93
C GLU A 67 9.86 -3.33 -3.23
N THR A 68 9.92 -2.91 -4.50
CA THR A 68 10.21 -1.51 -4.84
C THR A 68 9.13 -0.57 -4.29
N LEU A 69 7.86 -0.97 -4.37
CA LEU A 69 6.74 -0.24 -3.78
C LEU A 69 6.92 -0.11 -2.25
N PHE A 70 7.15 -1.22 -1.55
CA PHE A 70 7.30 -1.20 -0.09
C PHE A 70 8.54 -0.45 0.39
N PHE A 71 9.66 -0.55 -0.35
CA PHE A 71 10.85 0.25 -0.08
C PHE A 71 10.56 1.75 -0.18
N LYS A 72 9.86 2.17 -1.24
CA LYS A 72 9.45 3.57 -1.40
C LYS A 72 8.48 4.02 -0.31
N LEU A 73 7.49 3.20 0.04
CA LEU A 73 6.54 3.49 1.13
C LEU A 73 7.24 3.60 2.49
N ALA A 74 8.28 2.81 2.75
CA ALA A 74 9.03 2.88 4.00
C ALA A 74 9.64 4.27 4.24
N ASN A 75 10.04 4.98 3.18
CA ASN A 75 10.54 6.36 3.26
C ASN A 75 9.45 7.39 3.59
N LEU A 76 8.18 7.02 3.50
CA LEU A 76 7.03 7.88 3.83
C LEU A 76 6.44 7.61 5.22
N TRP A 77 7.03 6.69 5.99
CA TRP A 77 6.51 6.32 7.30
C TRP A 77 6.65 7.49 8.31
N PRO A 78 5.54 7.94 8.93
CA PRO A 78 5.58 9.08 9.86
C PRO A 78 6.41 8.82 11.12
N GLY A 79 6.42 7.56 11.60
CA GLY A 79 7.14 7.14 12.80
C GLY A 79 6.53 7.65 14.11
N TYR A 80 6.59 6.84 15.17
CA TYR A 80 6.05 7.20 16.48
C TYR A 80 6.93 8.20 17.22
N GLY A 81 6.30 9.13 17.97
CA GLY A 81 6.98 9.91 19.01
C GLY A 81 7.99 10.95 18.55
N LYS A 82 8.07 11.29 17.25
CA LYS A 82 9.02 12.28 16.70
C LYS A 82 8.67 13.76 17.01
N GLY A 83 7.92 14.05 18.07
CA GLY A 83 7.40 15.40 18.36
C GLY A 83 7.46 15.79 19.83
N GLU A 84 7.84 17.04 20.08
CA GLU A 84 7.95 17.62 21.43
C GLU A 84 6.58 17.99 22.04
N HIS A 85 5.55 18.21 21.22
CA HIS A 85 4.20 18.58 21.67
C HIS A 85 3.21 17.40 21.65
N GLU A 86 2.40 17.27 22.72
CA GLU A 86 1.46 16.17 22.93
C GLU A 86 0.34 16.08 21.88
N PHE A 87 -0.17 17.23 21.40
CA PHE A 87 -1.14 17.25 20.29
C PHE A 87 -0.54 16.67 19.00
N LEU A 88 0.69 17.06 18.65
CA LEU A 88 1.41 16.53 17.49
C LEU A 88 1.76 15.05 17.65
N LYS A 89 1.88 14.57 18.88
CA LYS A 89 2.10 13.16 19.19
C LYS A 89 0.84 12.33 18.90
N GLN A 90 -0.33 12.77 19.37
CA GLN A 90 -1.61 12.08 19.09
C GLN A 90 -1.94 12.04 17.60
N GLN A 91 -1.76 13.17 16.90
CA GLN A 91 -1.97 13.21 15.45
C GLN A 91 -1.02 12.24 14.73
N ARG A 92 0.26 12.20 15.10
CA ARG A 92 1.20 11.25 14.49
C ARG A 92 0.91 9.81 14.83
N GLU A 93 0.44 9.52 16.05
CA GLU A 93 0.04 8.17 16.43
C GLU A 93 -1.11 7.70 15.54
N LYS A 94 -2.11 8.55 15.30
CA LYS A 94 -3.18 8.25 14.34
C LYS A 94 -2.62 8.02 12.94
N GLU A 95 -1.77 8.91 12.43
CA GLU A 95 -1.13 8.75 11.11
C GLU A 95 -0.29 7.47 11.00
N CYS A 96 0.35 7.04 12.09
CA CYS A 96 1.09 5.77 12.15
C CYS A 96 0.16 4.56 12.10
N GLN A 97 -0.91 4.55 12.89
CA GLN A 97 -1.90 3.47 12.89
C GLN A 97 -2.57 3.34 11.52
N ASP A 98 -2.90 4.50 10.94
CA ASP A 98 -3.42 4.63 9.60
C ASP A 98 -2.46 4.03 8.56
N PHE A 99 -1.19 4.43 8.60
CA PHE A 99 -0.16 3.88 7.74
C PHE A 99 0.02 2.37 7.93
N GLU A 100 0.04 1.88 9.17
CA GLU A 100 0.14 0.46 9.50
C GLU A 100 -1.00 -0.34 8.88
N SER A 101 -2.26 0.07 9.11
CA SER A 101 -3.43 -0.60 8.53
C SER A 101 -3.35 -0.63 7.00
N PHE A 102 -2.91 0.47 6.37
CA PHE A 102 -2.73 0.52 4.92
C PHE A 102 -1.69 -0.50 4.43
N ILE A 103 -0.55 -0.59 5.11
CA ILE A 103 0.52 -1.54 4.74
C ILE A 103 0.10 -2.99 4.96
N GLU A 104 -0.64 -3.28 6.03
CA GLU A 104 -1.14 -4.63 6.32
C GLU A 104 -2.11 -5.12 5.25
N ASP A 105 -3.05 -4.26 4.84
CA ASP A 105 -4.02 -4.58 3.78
C ASP A 105 -3.32 -4.73 2.42
N LEU A 106 -2.39 -3.82 2.07
CA LEU A 106 -1.57 -3.95 0.86
C LEU A 106 -0.79 -5.27 0.84
N THR A 107 -0.16 -5.62 1.96
CA THR A 107 0.61 -6.86 2.08
C THR A 107 -0.28 -8.08 1.84
N THR A 108 -1.50 -8.05 2.38
CA THR A 108 -2.49 -9.13 2.20
C THR A 108 -2.94 -9.24 0.74
N VAL A 109 -3.23 -8.11 0.10
CA VAL A 109 -3.57 -8.04 -1.34
C VAL A 109 -2.46 -8.65 -2.19
N PHE A 110 -1.20 -8.26 -1.95
CA PHE A 110 -0.10 -8.74 -2.76
C PHE A 110 0.22 -10.22 -2.54
N LYS A 111 0.05 -10.73 -1.32
CA LYS A 111 0.13 -12.18 -1.05
C LYS A 111 -0.91 -12.99 -1.81
N ARG A 112 -2.10 -12.42 -2.05
CA ARG A 112 -3.21 -13.09 -2.74
C ARG A 112 -3.12 -12.97 -4.25
N ASN A 113 -2.61 -11.86 -4.77
CA ASN A 113 -2.61 -11.61 -6.21
C ASN A 113 -1.30 -11.99 -6.92
N GLY A 114 -0.26 -12.40 -6.18
CA GLY A 114 1.03 -12.78 -6.74
C GLY A 114 2.08 -11.65 -6.79
N GLY A 115 1.84 -10.53 -6.09
CA GLY A 115 2.73 -9.36 -6.08
C GLY A 115 2.52 -8.39 -7.25
N HIS A 116 1.42 -8.52 -8.00
CA HIS A 116 1.17 -7.72 -9.20
C HIS A 116 0.70 -6.31 -8.84
N LEU A 117 1.50 -5.30 -9.21
CA LEU A 117 1.23 -3.91 -8.85
C LEU A 117 0.06 -3.26 -9.59
N CYS A 118 -0.25 -3.73 -10.81
CA CYS A 118 -1.35 -3.20 -11.62
C CYS A 118 -2.71 -3.28 -10.91
N VAL A 119 -2.85 -4.18 -9.92
CA VAL A 119 -4.06 -4.30 -9.10
C VAL A 119 -4.44 -3.00 -8.40
N LEU A 120 -3.46 -2.19 -7.99
CA LEU A 120 -3.73 -0.92 -7.32
C LEU A 120 -4.31 0.10 -8.29
N ASP A 121 -3.83 0.09 -9.53
CA ASP A 121 -4.38 0.95 -10.59
C ASP A 121 -5.80 0.52 -10.96
N LEU A 122 -6.08 -0.80 -10.98
CA LEU A 122 -7.42 -1.35 -11.20
C LEU A 122 -8.39 -0.96 -10.07
N GLU A 123 -7.98 -1.06 -8.80
CA GLU A 123 -8.81 -0.64 -7.66
C GLU A 123 -9.17 0.86 -7.74
N ILE A 124 -8.20 1.72 -8.09
CA ILE A 124 -8.45 3.15 -8.29
C ILE A 124 -9.48 3.36 -9.41
N GLN A 125 -9.30 2.71 -10.55
CA GLN A 125 -10.22 2.83 -11.69
C GLN A 125 -11.63 2.33 -11.35
N ALA A 126 -11.74 1.18 -10.69
CA ALA A 126 -13.01 0.60 -10.28
C ALA A 126 -13.80 1.55 -9.37
N TYR A 127 -13.12 2.15 -8.38
CA TYR A 127 -13.72 3.11 -7.48
C TYR A 127 -14.18 4.40 -8.19
N GLN A 128 -13.37 4.92 -9.12
CA GLN A 128 -13.74 6.10 -9.92
C GLN A 128 -14.97 5.86 -10.79
N VAL A 129 -15.04 4.69 -11.45
CA VAL A 129 -16.21 4.30 -12.25
C VAL A 129 -17.45 4.21 -11.36
N PHE A 130 -17.36 3.50 -10.23
CA PHE A 130 -18.47 3.35 -9.30
C PHE A 130 -19.00 4.71 -8.80
N ASN A 131 -18.10 5.62 -8.41
CA ASN A 131 -18.49 6.95 -7.96
C ASN A 131 -19.07 7.82 -9.06
N SER A 132 -18.57 7.72 -10.30
CA SER A 132 -19.13 8.47 -11.43
C SER A 132 -20.58 8.10 -11.70
N ILE A 133 -20.91 6.81 -11.63
CA ILE A 133 -22.28 6.31 -11.82
C ILE A 133 -23.21 6.81 -10.71
N ASN A 134 -22.75 6.79 -9.46
CA ASN A 134 -23.54 7.26 -8.32
C ASN A 134 -23.69 8.78 -8.26
N SER A 135 -22.76 9.54 -8.85
CA SER A 135 -22.85 11.02 -8.92
C SER A 135 -23.79 11.51 -10.02
N THR A 136 -24.25 10.62 -10.90
CA THR A 136 -25.16 10.93 -12.02
C THR A 136 -26.63 10.64 -11.69
N LYS A 137 -26.94 10.36 -10.42
CA LYS A 137 -28.30 10.19 -9.88
C LYS A 137 -28.65 11.36 -8.96
#